data_AF-A0A6M8NCE0-F1
#
_entry.id   AF-A0A6M8NCE0-F1
#
_cell.length_a   1.000
_cell.length_b   1.000
_cell.length_c   1.000
_cell.angle_alpha   90.00
_cell.angle_beta   90.00
_cell.angle_gamma   90.00
#
_symmetry.space_group_name_H-M   'P 1'
#
loop_
_entity.id
_entity.type
_entity.pdbx_description
1 polymer ?
#
loop_
_entity_poly.entity_id
_entity_poly.type
_entity_poly.pdbx_seq_one_letter_code
_entity_poly.pdbx_strand_id
1 'polypeptide(L)'
;MNAKLSYWFKFYMYMKKVGEFHELKISIIKVRKKNYSSRLLAHLNYRENQDNKFIDVWLLKVKPSPIQFSYHAISKLEYIHLEERLKSIDIVYALIAYLMVETGLRAAVELEVKEVDFKNLFKYLNSGKKKDDVIKLEYISKGGNLDFCDIPLRAIERIQKEYLSREFVKRTKLYTDRCFRLGKKYNEKNIWFTDRGKEVNYIDLRVAFKKASEEMGRYKNKITAHWMRHTFATWTLIDYSDKNKIPLNSTGVSIDIRLKNILMRKLGHASESSTMKYIITAIELSNTGTHNGTIIPLKSFLESKIVQNITREKAIEEFDEELFDVVKYAISKGIVVDDSYV
;
A
#
# COMPACT_ATOMS: atom_id res chain seq x y z
N MET A 1 7.12 -10.28 -20.96
CA MET A 1 8.15 -9.27 -21.32
C MET A 1 7.82 -7.99 -20.57
N ASN A 2 8.81 -7.29 -19.99
CA ASN A 2 8.58 -5.99 -19.35
C ASN A 2 7.96 -5.02 -20.37
N ALA A 3 6.88 -4.31 -20.01
CA ALA A 3 6.17 -3.42 -20.93
C ALA A 3 7.10 -2.38 -21.56
N LYS A 4 8.04 -1.81 -20.79
CA LYS A 4 9.03 -0.84 -21.30
C LYS A 4 9.94 -1.45 -22.36
N LEU A 5 10.43 -2.66 -22.13
CA LEU A 5 11.31 -3.37 -23.09
C LEU A 5 10.54 -3.78 -24.37
N SER A 6 9.25 -4.07 -24.25
CA SER A 6 8.40 -4.34 -25.41
C SER A 6 8.19 -3.09 -26.28
N TYR A 7 8.08 -1.90 -25.69
CA TYR A 7 8.01 -0.65 -26.44
C TYR A 7 9.31 -0.38 -27.20
N TRP A 8 10.46 -0.54 -26.53
CA TRP A 8 11.77 -0.41 -27.20
C TRP A 8 11.95 -1.42 -28.33
N PHE A 9 11.57 -2.68 -28.13
CA PHE A 9 11.61 -3.69 -29.19
C PHE A 9 10.77 -3.28 -30.40
N LYS A 10 9.53 -2.82 -30.19
CA LYS A 10 8.66 -2.34 -31.28
C LYS A 10 9.25 -1.13 -31.99
N PHE A 11 9.83 -0.20 -31.23
CA PHE A 11 10.49 0.99 -31.78
C PHE A 11 11.67 0.62 -32.69
N TYR A 12 12.60 -0.21 -32.23
CA TYR A 12 13.75 -0.60 -33.05
C TYR A 12 13.35 -1.48 -34.24
N MET A 13 12.34 -2.33 -34.10
CA MET A 13 11.78 -3.08 -35.24
C MET A 13 11.13 -2.16 -36.28
N TYR A 14 10.51 -1.06 -35.83
CA TYR A 14 9.98 -0.03 -36.72
C TYR A 14 11.10 0.74 -37.43
N MET A 15 12.14 1.19 -36.71
CA MET A 15 13.31 1.85 -37.30
C MET A 15 13.96 0.98 -38.39
N LYS A 16 14.14 -0.32 -38.11
CA LYS A 16 14.64 -1.30 -39.09
C LYS A 16 13.73 -1.42 -40.32
N LYS A 17 12.41 -1.33 -40.15
CA LYS A 17 11.43 -1.41 -41.25
C LYS A 17 11.46 -0.15 -42.13
N VAL A 18 11.69 1.03 -41.53
CA VAL A 18 11.76 2.31 -42.23
C VAL A 18 13.13 2.54 -42.88
N GLY A 19 14.15 1.75 -42.53
CA GLY A 19 15.49 1.85 -43.09
C GLY A 19 16.38 2.87 -42.39
N GLU A 20 15.94 3.37 -41.23
CA GLU A 20 16.70 4.30 -40.41
C GLU A 20 17.82 3.58 -39.66
N PHE A 21 19.02 4.18 -39.66
CA PHE A 21 20.19 3.60 -39.03
C PHE A 21 20.02 3.55 -37.51
N HIS A 22 20.34 2.39 -36.91
CA HIS A 22 20.45 2.23 -35.46
C HIS A 22 21.56 1.23 -35.14
N GLU A 23 22.36 1.53 -34.10
CA GLU A 23 23.51 0.69 -33.71
C GLU A 23 23.10 -0.63 -33.01
N LEU A 24 21.84 -0.72 -32.57
CA LEU A 24 21.37 -1.83 -31.75
C LEU A 24 21.13 -3.11 -32.59
N LYS A 25 21.92 -4.16 -32.35
CA LYS A 25 21.69 -5.50 -32.91
C LYS A 25 20.58 -6.23 -32.15
N ILE A 26 19.40 -6.34 -32.75
CA ILE A 26 18.25 -7.03 -32.17
C ILE A 26 18.35 -8.54 -32.45
N SER A 27 18.51 -9.35 -31.40
CA SER A 27 18.36 -10.80 -31.47
C SER A 27 16.88 -11.19 -31.29
N ILE A 28 16.33 -12.00 -32.19
CA ILE A 28 14.90 -12.34 -32.21
C ILE A 28 14.72 -13.82 -31.96
N ILE A 29 13.77 -14.19 -31.11
CA ILE A 29 13.26 -15.56 -31.00
C ILE A 29 11.76 -15.55 -31.31
N LYS A 30 11.32 -16.54 -32.08
CA LYS A 30 9.90 -16.82 -32.28
C LYS A 30 9.36 -17.56 -31.07
N VAL A 31 8.48 -16.92 -30.31
CA VAL A 31 7.82 -17.54 -29.16
C VAL A 31 6.36 -17.73 -29.50
N ARG A 32 5.81 -18.91 -29.15
CA ARG A 32 4.37 -19.17 -29.28
C ARG A 32 3.62 -18.13 -28.44
N LYS A 33 2.70 -17.37 -29.06
CA LYS A 33 1.86 -16.42 -28.34
C LYS A 33 0.91 -17.21 -27.43
N LYS A 34 1.30 -17.38 -26.17
CA LYS A 34 0.42 -17.94 -25.16
C LYS A 34 -0.68 -16.91 -24.89
N ASN A 35 -1.91 -17.23 -25.31
CA ASN A 35 -3.09 -16.49 -24.87
C ASN A 35 -3.32 -16.85 -23.40
N TYR A 36 -2.63 -16.15 -22.50
CA TYR A 36 -2.91 -16.25 -21.08
C TYR A 36 -4.26 -15.57 -20.83
N SER A 37 -5.34 -16.36 -20.84
CA SER A 37 -6.55 -15.97 -20.15
C SER A 37 -6.18 -15.89 -18.67
N SER A 38 -6.36 -14.73 -18.04
CA SER A 38 -6.13 -14.52 -16.59
C SER A 38 -7.16 -15.23 -15.70
N ARG A 39 -7.95 -16.16 -16.25
CA ARG A 39 -8.97 -16.94 -15.54
C ARG A 39 -8.35 -18.15 -14.87
N LEU A 40 -8.86 -18.47 -13.68
CA LEU A 40 -8.55 -19.70 -12.98
C LEU A 40 -8.91 -20.90 -13.87
N LEU A 41 -8.12 -21.98 -13.80
CA LEU A 41 -8.28 -23.19 -14.65
C LEU A 41 -8.12 -22.99 -16.16
N ALA A 42 -7.53 -21.86 -16.62
CA ALA A 42 -7.25 -21.67 -18.05
C ALA A 42 -6.36 -22.76 -18.68
N HIS A 43 -5.61 -23.51 -17.86
CA HIS A 43 -4.82 -24.66 -18.28
C HIS A 43 -5.67 -25.90 -18.62
N LEU A 44 -6.93 -25.98 -18.19
CA LEU A 44 -7.86 -27.06 -18.54
C LEU A 44 -8.48 -26.86 -19.93
N ASN A 45 -8.54 -25.62 -20.42
CA ASN A 45 -9.08 -25.28 -21.74
C ASN A 45 -8.07 -25.49 -22.89
N TYR A 46 -7.03 -26.30 -22.68
CA TYR A 46 -5.99 -26.58 -23.69
C TYR A 46 -6.51 -27.36 -24.92
N ARG A 47 -7.78 -27.79 -24.93
CA ARG A 47 -8.39 -28.62 -25.98
C ARG A 47 -9.04 -27.83 -27.12
N GLU A 48 -9.21 -26.52 -27.01
CA GLU A 48 -9.79 -25.72 -28.11
C GLU A 48 -8.70 -25.13 -29.01
N ASN A 49 -8.65 -25.63 -30.25
CA ASN A 49 -7.99 -25.09 -31.44
C ASN A 49 -7.20 -23.79 -31.24
N GLN A 50 -5.94 -23.91 -30.80
CA GLN A 50 -5.03 -22.77 -30.81
C GLN A 50 -4.52 -22.57 -32.23
N ASP A 51 -5.06 -21.55 -32.92
CA ASP A 51 -4.33 -20.83 -33.96
C ASP A 51 -2.90 -20.57 -33.42
N ASN A 52 -1.92 -21.30 -33.95
CA ASN A 52 -0.53 -21.20 -33.52
C ASN A 52 0.08 -19.89 -34.04
N LYS A 53 -0.33 -18.77 -33.44
CA LYS A 53 0.23 -17.44 -33.72
C LYS A 53 1.58 -17.35 -33.02
N PHE A 54 2.64 -17.34 -33.78
CA PHE A 54 3.98 -17.03 -33.29
C PHE A 54 4.17 -15.52 -33.27
N ILE A 55 4.85 -15.03 -32.24
CA ILE A 55 5.30 -13.63 -32.18
C ILE A 55 6.81 -13.59 -32.09
N ASP A 56 7.40 -12.64 -32.81
CA ASP A 56 8.80 -12.30 -32.66
C ASP A 56 9.00 -11.57 -31.33
N VAL A 57 9.91 -12.07 -30.51
CA VAL A 57 10.24 -11.51 -29.20
C VAL A 57 11.74 -11.23 -29.15
N TRP A 58 12.10 -10.09 -28.57
CA TRP A 58 13.50 -9.77 -28.29
C TRP A 58 14.11 -10.82 -27.36
N LEU A 59 15.17 -11.49 -27.81
CA LEU A 59 16.03 -12.33 -26.99
C LEU A 59 16.90 -11.45 -26.10
N LEU A 60 16.32 -11.01 -24.99
CA LEU A 60 17.06 -10.38 -23.90
C LEU A 60 17.37 -11.46 -22.86
N LYS A 61 18.66 -11.72 -22.59
CA LYS A 61 19.12 -12.56 -21.47
C LYS A 61 18.94 -11.85 -20.12
N VAL A 62 17.77 -11.27 -19.88
CA VAL A 62 17.41 -10.63 -18.61
C VAL A 62 16.57 -11.62 -17.84
N LYS A 63 17.01 -12.01 -16.64
CA LYS A 63 16.21 -12.86 -15.75
C LYS A 63 14.81 -12.23 -15.59
N PRO A 64 13.72 -12.99 -15.72
CA PRO A 64 12.39 -12.45 -15.48
C PRO A 64 12.34 -11.89 -14.06
N SER A 65 11.60 -10.80 -13.85
CA SER A 65 11.37 -10.29 -12.51
C SER A 65 10.77 -11.40 -11.64
N PRO A 66 11.21 -11.55 -10.38
CA PRO A 66 10.67 -12.56 -9.47
C PRO A 66 9.16 -12.38 -9.37
N ILE A 67 8.43 -13.49 -9.47
CA ILE A 67 6.97 -13.49 -9.34
C ILE A 67 6.66 -13.24 -7.86
N GLN A 68 6.11 -12.06 -7.55
CA GLN A 68 5.64 -11.74 -6.21
C GLN A 68 4.20 -12.25 -6.02
N PHE A 69 4.03 -13.17 -5.08
CA PHE A 69 2.74 -13.79 -4.75
C PHE A 69 1.94 -13.01 -3.70
N SER A 70 2.61 -12.14 -2.94
CA SER A 70 1.99 -11.26 -1.94
C SER A 70 2.27 -9.78 -2.23
N TYR A 71 1.41 -8.93 -1.67
CA TYR A 71 1.65 -7.50 -1.53
C TYR A 71 2.35 -7.20 -0.21
N HIS A 72 3.00 -6.03 -0.15
CA HIS A 72 3.52 -5.50 1.09
C HIS A 72 2.39 -4.78 1.83
N ALA A 73 1.98 -5.35 2.96
CA ALA A 73 1.07 -4.76 3.93
C ALA A 73 1.75 -4.74 5.30
N ILE A 74 1.28 -3.89 6.21
CA ILE A 74 1.84 -3.78 7.56
C ILE A 74 0.81 -4.18 8.61
N SER A 75 1.30 -4.64 9.77
CA SER A 75 0.45 -4.95 10.92
C SER A 75 -0.12 -3.68 11.56
N LYS A 76 -1.18 -3.82 12.39
CA LYS A 76 -1.76 -2.70 13.15
C LYS A 76 -0.70 -2.01 14.03
N LEU A 77 0.21 -2.79 14.63
CA LEU A 77 1.31 -2.26 15.46
C LEU A 77 2.36 -1.51 14.64
N GLU A 78 2.80 -2.09 13.51
CA GLU A 78 3.74 -1.40 12.60
C GLU A 78 3.13 -0.08 12.08
N TYR A 79 1.82 -0.06 11.85
CA TYR A 79 1.11 1.14 11.46
C TYR A 79 1.09 2.22 12.56
N ILE A 80 0.88 1.85 13.83
CA ILE A 80 0.94 2.80 14.96
C ILE A 80 2.31 3.48 15.00
N HIS A 81 3.40 2.70 14.93
CA HIS A 81 4.74 3.27 14.91
C HIS A 81 5.01 4.13 13.67
N LEU A 82 4.52 3.72 12.50
CA LEU A 82 4.62 4.54 11.30
C LEU A 82 3.88 5.88 11.48
N GLU A 83 2.68 5.86 12.05
CA GLU A 83 1.87 7.05 12.31
C GLU A 83 2.58 8.02 13.25
N GLU A 84 3.18 7.53 14.33
CA GLU A 84 3.98 8.35 15.27
C GLU A 84 5.15 9.04 14.56
N ARG A 85 5.88 8.31 13.71
CA ARG A 85 7.01 8.87 12.93
C ARG A 85 6.56 9.83 11.84
N LEU A 86 5.38 9.63 11.26
CA LEU A 86 4.82 10.61 10.33
C LEU A 86 4.38 11.88 11.08
N LYS A 87 3.79 11.73 12.26
CA LYS A 87 3.32 12.84 13.10
C LYS A 87 4.48 13.70 13.62
N SER A 88 5.64 13.09 13.90
CA SER A 88 6.86 13.83 14.27
C SER A 88 7.42 14.69 13.12
N ILE A 89 7.16 14.30 11.86
CA ILE A 89 7.51 15.11 10.69
C ILE A 89 6.46 16.22 10.49
N ASP A 90 5.20 15.85 10.31
CA ASP A 90 4.06 16.75 10.26
C ASP A 90 2.76 15.93 10.44
N ILE A 91 1.84 16.40 11.30
CA ILE A 91 0.54 15.77 11.54
C ILE A 91 -0.25 15.50 10.26
N VAL A 92 -0.09 16.32 9.22
CA VAL A 92 -0.80 16.14 7.94
C VAL A 92 -0.40 14.82 7.26
N TYR A 93 0.88 14.43 7.34
CA TYR A 93 1.29 13.15 6.74
C TYR A 93 0.70 11.95 7.49
N ALA A 94 0.59 12.05 8.81
CA ALA A 94 -0.06 11.03 9.64
C ALA A 94 -1.55 10.90 9.31
N LEU A 95 -2.27 12.04 9.18
CA LEU A 95 -3.69 12.05 8.85
C LEU A 95 -3.98 11.57 7.43
N ILE A 96 -3.14 11.90 6.45
CA ILE A 96 -3.24 11.35 5.10
C ILE A 96 -3.02 9.83 5.14
N ALA A 97 -1.99 9.35 5.86
CA ALA A 97 -1.76 7.91 5.99
C ALA A 97 -2.94 7.19 6.67
N TYR A 98 -3.55 7.82 7.66
CA TYR A 98 -4.75 7.33 8.34
C TYR A 98 -5.96 7.24 7.42
N LEU A 99 -6.25 8.30 6.66
CA LEU A 99 -7.33 8.29 5.69
C LEU A 99 -7.12 7.21 4.61
N MET A 100 -5.88 7.03 4.14
CA MET A 100 -5.51 5.96 3.20
C MET A 100 -5.76 4.54 3.74
N VAL A 101 -5.50 4.31 5.02
CA VAL A 101 -5.72 3.01 5.67
C VAL A 101 -7.20 2.75 5.97
N GLU A 102 -8.01 3.79 6.16
CA GLU A 102 -9.45 3.65 6.43
C GLU A 102 -10.29 3.55 5.14
N THR A 103 -9.85 4.14 4.04
CA THR A 103 -10.62 4.19 2.77
C THR A 103 -10.04 3.30 1.66
N GLY A 104 -8.75 2.97 1.73
CA GLY A 104 -8.03 2.28 0.65
C GLY A 104 -7.86 3.10 -0.63
N LEU A 105 -8.09 4.42 -0.61
CA LEU A 105 -7.89 5.28 -1.77
C LEU A 105 -6.41 5.34 -2.18
N ARG A 106 -6.17 5.80 -3.42
CA ARG A 106 -4.81 6.04 -3.91
C ARG A 106 -4.33 7.37 -3.35
N ALA A 107 -3.03 7.47 -3.05
CA ALA A 107 -2.41 8.70 -2.54
C ALA A 107 -2.74 9.96 -3.36
N ALA A 108 -2.83 9.85 -4.69
CA ALA A 108 -3.20 10.99 -5.53
C ALA A 108 -4.64 11.49 -5.25
N VAL A 109 -5.58 10.57 -5.05
CA VAL A 109 -6.99 10.90 -4.78
C VAL A 109 -7.13 11.49 -3.38
N GLU A 110 -6.40 10.94 -2.42
CA GLU A 110 -6.37 11.40 -1.02
C GLU A 110 -5.86 12.84 -0.88
N LEU A 111 -4.93 13.25 -1.74
CA LEU A 111 -4.45 14.63 -1.79
C LEU A 111 -5.47 15.61 -2.40
N GLU A 112 -6.50 15.11 -3.08
CA GLU A 112 -7.53 15.91 -3.75
C GLU A 112 -8.85 16.03 -2.95
N VAL A 113 -8.91 15.44 -1.75
CA VAL A 113 -10.08 15.55 -0.86
C VAL A 113 -10.31 16.98 -0.41
N LYS A 114 -11.58 17.35 -0.20
CA LYS A 114 -12.02 18.71 0.07
C LYS A 114 -12.53 18.84 1.49
N GLU A 115 -12.54 20.07 1.99
CA GLU A 115 -13.03 20.36 3.34
C GLU A 115 -14.50 19.94 3.52
N VAL A 116 -15.31 20.13 2.47
CA VAL A 116 -16.75 19.80 2.46
C VAL A 116 -17.02 18.33 2.73
N ASP A 117 -16.07 17.45 2.41
CA ASP A 117 -16.17 16.01 2.61
C ASP A 117 -16.18 15.64 4.12
N PHE A 118 -15.75 16.57 4.98
CA PHE A 118 -15.64 16.37 6.43
C PHE A 118 -16.60 17.25 7.26
N LYS A 119 -17.35 18.17 6.65
CA LYS A 119 -18.16 19.18 7.37
C LYS A 119 -19.40 18.62 8.09
N ASN A 120 -19.94 17.49 7.63
CA ASN A 120 -21.26 17.00 8.04
C ASN A 120 -21.25 16.05 9.26
N LEU A 121 -20.14 15.95 10.00
CA LEU A 121 -20.01 15.01 11.12
C LEU A 121 -21.15 15.11 12.15
N PHE A 122 -21.44 16.30 12.66
CA PHE A 122 -22.49 16.50 13.67
C PHE A 122 -23.88 16.12 13.14
N LYS A 123 -24.15 16.38 11.86
CA LYS A 123 -25.41 15.96 11.22
C LYS A 123 -25.55 14.44 11.22
N TYR A 124 -24.47 13.71 10.94
CA TYR A 124 -24.47 12.26 10.96
C TYR A 124 -24.65 11.70 12.37
N LEU A 125 -23.92 12.23 13.36
CA LEU A 125 -24.05 11.81 14.76
C LEU A 125 -25.46 12.10 15.29
N ASN A 126 -26.03 13.27 14.98
CA ASN A 126 -27.39 13.63 15.39
C ASN A 126 -28.47 12.76 14.73
N SER A 127 -28.20 12.18 13.55
CA SER A 127 -29.09 11.19 12.91
C SER A 127 -29.02 9.78 13.54
N GLY A 128 -28.28 9.61 14.64
CA GLY A 128 -28.13 8.34 15.35
C GLY A 128 -27.04 7.42 14.80
N LYS A 129 -26.19 7.89 13.88
CA LYS A 129 -25.06 7.10 13.39
C LYS A 129 -23.96 6.98 14.44
N LYS A 130 -23.36 5.80 14.52
CA LYS A 130 -22.22 5.48 15.39
C LYS A 130 -20.89 5.76 14.69
N LYS A 131 -19.80 5.83 15.45
CA LYS A 131 -18.45 6.13 14.93
C LYS A 131 -17.95 5.13 13.88
N ASP A 132 -18.35 3.87 13.98
CA ASP A 132 -17.97 2.83 13.01
C ASP A 132 -18.90 2.76 11.79
N ASP A 133 -19.96 3.58 11.75
CA ASP A 133 -20.80 3.67 10.56
C ASP A 133 -20.04 4.38 9.44
N VAL A 134 -20.36 4.00 8.21
CA VAL A 134 -19.71 4.53 7.01
C VAL A 134 -20.61 5.52 6.27
N ILE A 135 -19.97 6.47 5.59
CA ILE A 135 -20.61 7.33 4.59
C ILE A 135 -19.90 7.16 3.25
N LYS A 136 -20.56 7.55 2.16
CA LYS A 136 -19.97 7.52 0.83
C LYS A 136 -19.23 8.82 0.56
N LEU A 137 -17.95 8.72 0.23
CA LEU A 137 -17.11 9.79 -0.27
C LEU A 137 -16.99 9.66 -1.79
N GLU A 138 -17.25 10.74 -2.50
CA GLU A 138 -17.11 10.82 -3.96
C GLU A 138 -15.65 11.10 -4.34
N TYR A 139 -15.13 10.39 -5.34
CA TYR A 139 -13.77 10.57 -5.81
C TYR A 139 -13.60 10.31 -7.30
N ILE A 140 -12.53 10.86 -7.89
CA ILE A 140 -12.19 10.63 -9.30
C ILE A 140 -11.30 9.39 -9.41
N SER A 141 -11.82 8.35 -10.05
CA SER A 141 -11.12 7.09 -10.27
C SER A 141 -10.08 7.15 -11.39
N LYS A 142 -9.26 6.11 -11.49
CA LYS A 142 -8.28 6.00 -12.58
C LYS A 142 -9.01 5.86 -13.92
N GLY A 143 -8.90 6.87 -14.77
CA GLY A 143 -9.64 6.95 -16.03
C GLY A 143 -10.62 8.13 -16.08
N GLY A 144 -10.74 8.89 -14.99
CA GLY A 144 -11.52 10.14 -14.95
C GLY A 144 -12.99 9.97 -14.55
N ASN A 145 -13.43 8.76 -14.24
CA ASN A 145 -14.82 8.49 -13.85
C ASN A 145 -15.04 8.80 -12.35
N LEU A 146 -16.18 9.38 -12.02
CA LEU A 146 -16.64 9.53 -10.63
C LEU A 146 -17.01 8.15 -10.05
N ASP A 147 -16.52 7.90 -8.85
CA ASP A 147 -16.75 6.67 -8.09
C ASP A 147 -16.90 7.00 -6.60
N PHE A 148 -17.34 6.03 -5.80
CA PHE A 148 -17.60 6.22 -4.38
C PHE A 148 -16.77 5.26 -3.54
N CYS A 149 -16.24 5.73 -2.41
CA CYS A 149 -15.65 4.87 -1.40
C CYS A 149 -16.36 5.05 -0.04
N ASP A 150 -16.30 4.01 0.78
CA ASP A 150 -16.82 4.07 2.15
C ASP A 150 -15.76 4.69 3.07
N ILE A 151 -16.11 5.76 3.78
CA ILE A 151 -15.29 6.37 4.83
C ILE A 151 -16.01 6.24 6.17
N PRO A 152 -15.37 5.71 7.23
CA PRO A 152 -15.99 5.59 8.54
C PRO A 152 -16.05 6.94 9.27
N LEU A 153 -17.10 7.17 10.06
CA LEU A 153 -17.29 8.43 10.79
C LEU A 153 -16.16 8.73 11.78
N ARG A 154 -15.52 7.71 12.35
CA ARG A 154 -14.32 7.86 13.19
C ARG A 154 -13.17 8.55 12.45
N ALA A 155 -13.03 8.29 11.14
CA ALA A 155 -11.98 8.91 10.34
C ALA A 155 -12.22 10.40 10.15
N ILE A 156 -13.48 10.75 9.87
CA ILE A 156 -13.93 12.14 9.75
C ILE A 156 -13.75 12.88 11.07
N GLU A 157 -14.19 12.29 12.18
CA GLU A 157 -14.04 12.85 13.52
C GLU A 157 -12.59 13.16 13.85
N ARG A 158 -11.68 12.23 13.57
CA ARG A 158 -10.25 12.41 13.85
C ARG A 158 -9.66 13.55 13.03
N ILE A 159 -9.91 13.59 11.72
CA ILE A 159 -9.41 14.66 10.84
C ILE A 159 -9.97 16.02 11.26
N GLN A 160 -11.25 16.07 11.61
CA GLN A 160 -11.88 17.30 12.05
C GLN A 160 -11.25 17.82 13.35
N LYS A 161 -11.10 16.95 14.35
CA LYS A 161 -10.56 17.28 15.67
C LYS A 161 -9.07 17.62 15.64
N GLU A 162 -8.26 16.81 14.97
CA GLU A 162 -6.80 16.96 14.98
C GLU A 162 -6.30 18.03 14.01
N TYR A 163 -7.01 18.30 12.91
CA TYR A 163 -6.53 19.19 11.85
C TYR A 163 -7.49 20.34 11.52
N LEU A 164 -8.71 20.05 11.05
CA LEU A 164 -9.59 21.10 10.51
C LEU A 164 -9.96 22.17 11.56
N SER A 165 -10.19 21.78 12.81
CA SER A 165 -10.58 22.72 13.86
C SER A 165 -9.45 23.60 14.40
N ARG A 166 -8.18 23.23 14.23
CA ARG A 166 -7.04 23.89 14.90
C ARG A 166 -5.95 24.32 13.94
N GLU A 167 -5.39 23.35 13.21
CA GLU A 167 -4.20 23.55 12.39
C GLU A 167 -4.55 24.11 11.02
N PHE A 168 -5.67 23.70 10.44
CA PHE A 168 -6.10 24.14 9.11
C PHE A 168 -6.22 25.67 9.03
N VAL A 169 -6.93 26.30 9.97
CA VAL A 169 -7.11 27.77 9.96
C VAL A 169 -5.76 28.52 10.01
N LYS A 170 -4.84 28.06 10.87
CA LYS A 170 -3.49 28.65 10.99
C LYS A 170 -2.69 28.48 9.71
N ARG A 171 -2.67 27.27 9.16
CA ARG A 171 -1.86 26.92 7.99
C ARG A 171 -2.43 27.49 6.69
N THR A 172 -3.75 27.65 6.59
CA THR A 172 -4.41 28.37 5.50
C THR A 172 -3.92 29.81 5.42
N LYS A 173 -3.81 30.51 6.56
CA LYS A 173 -3.25 31.86 6.60
C LYS A 173 -1.79 31.90 6.12
N LEU A 174 -0.96 30.94 6.58
CA LEU A 174 0.43 30.83 6.11
C LEU A 174 0.51 30.57 4.60
N TYR A 175 -0.42 29.77 4.07
CA TYR A 175 -0.51 29.48 2.66
C TYR A 175 -0.97 30.69 1.84
N THR A 176 -1.97 31.46 2.30
CA THR A 176 -2.39 32.70 1.63
C THR A 176 -1.26 33.72 1.57
N ASP A 177 -0.56 33.93 2.68
CA ASP A 177 0.56 34.88 2.77
C ASP A 177 1.71 34.46 1.84
N ARG A 178 1.98 33.15 1.80
CA ARG A 178 2.98 32.57 0.89
C ARG A 178 2.59 32.76 -0.57
N CYS A 179 1.33 32.51 -0.94
CA CYS A 179 0.85 32.68 -2.30
C CYS A 179 0.94 34.14 -2.75
N PHE A 180 0.57 35.07 -1.88
CA PHE A 180 0.75 36.50 -2.12
C PHE A 180 2.22 36.86 -2.37
N ARG A 181 3.13 36.44 -1.48
CA ARG A 181 4.57 36.71 -1.62
C ARG A 181 5.19 36.10 -2.89
N LEU A 182 4.73 34.92 -3.32
CA LEU A 182 5.25 34.21 -4.48
C LEU A 182 4.50 34.53 -5.79
N GLY A 183 3.48 35.39 -5.76
CA GLY A 183 2.62 35.67 -6.92
C GLY A 183 1.87 34.44 -7.44
N LYS A 184 1.61 33.45 -6.59
CA LYS A 184 0.93 32.20 -6.96
C LYS A 184 -0.57 32.29 -6.71
N LYS A 185 -1.36 31.67 -7.59
CA LYS A 185 -2.81 31.56 -7.41
C LYS A 185 -3.13 30.67 -6.22
N TYR A 186 -3.96 31.18 -5.31
CA TYR A 186 -4.47 30.43 -4.17
C TYR A 186 -5.41 29.31 -4.65
N ASN A 187 -5.19 28.09 -4.15
CA ASN A 187 -6.06 26.96 -4.41
C ASN A 187 -7.02 26.73 -3.25
N GLU A 188 -8.25 27.20 -3.40
CA GLU A 188 -9.31 27.09 -2.38
C GLU A 188 -9.75 25.65 -2.10
N LYS A 189 -9.44 24.71 -3.00
CA LYS A 189 -9.91 23.32 -2.91
C LYS A 189 -9.00 22.44 -2.08
N ASN A 190 -7.71 22.78 -1.97
CA ASN A 190 -6.77 21.97 -1.23
C ASN A 190 -6.91 22.19 0.27
N ILE A 191 -6.92 21.10 1.03
CA ILE A 191 -6.95 21.18 2.50
C ILE A 191 -5.61 20.85 3.14
N TRP A 192 -4.71 20.16 2.44
CA TRP A 192 -3.48 19.64 3.03
C TRP A 192 -2.35 20.66 2.91
N PHE A 193 -2.04 21.31 4.03
CA PHE A 193 -0.96 22.28 4.14
C PHE A 193 0.07 21.84 5.17
N THR A 194 1.35 21.94 4.84
CA THR A 194 2.44 21.74 5.82
C THR A 194 2.41 22.84 6.87
N ASP A 195 3.12 22.62 7.97
CA ASP A 195 3.45 23.62 9.01
C ASP A 195 3.90 24.98 8.44
N ARG A 196 4.64 24.98 7.33
CA ARG A 196 5.14 26.16 6.59
C ARG A 196 4.15 26.75 5.57
N GLY A 197 2.89 26.32 5.57
CA GLY A 197 1.88 26.76 4.59
C GLY A 197 2.24 26.37 3.14
N LYS A 198 2.84 25.18 2.93
CA LYS A 198 3.02 24.60 1.59
C LYS A 198 1.88 23.63 1.31
N GLU A 199 1.34 23.61 0.10
CA GLU A 199 0.51 22.47 -0.33
C GLU A 199 1.31 21.17 -0.28
N VAL A 200 0.72 20.15 0.32
CA VAL A 200 1.29 18.80 0.30
C VAL A 200 1.08 18.20 -1.07
N ASN A 201 2.17 17.80 -1.72
CA ASN A 201 2.10 17.05 -2.98
C ASN A 201 2.59 15.60 -2.82
N TYR A 202 2.46 14.82 -3.89
CA TYR A 202 2.86 13.41 -3.88
C TYR A 202 4.36 13.19 -3.57
N ILE A 203 5.22 14.12 -3.98
CA ILE A 203 6.67 14.04 -3.70
C ILE A 203 6.93 14.25 -2.21
N ASP A 204 6.28 15.25 -1.61
CA ASP A 204 6.38 15.55 -0.19
C ASP A 204 5.92 14.34 0.65
N LEU A 205 4.78 13.75 0.29
CA LEU A 205 4.27 12.53 0.93
C LEU A 205 5.26 11.37 0.80
N ARG A 206 5.83 11.16 -0.40
CA ARG A 206 6.82 10.09 -0.64
C ARG A 206 8.08 10.29 0.21
N VAL A 207 8.56 11.53 0.34
CA VAL A 207 9.73 11.86 1.15
C VAL A 207 9.43 11.65 2.63
N ALA A 208 8.26 12.06 3.12
CA ALA A 208 7.84 11.84 4.50
C ALA A 208 7.78 10.35 4.85
N PHE A 209 7.15 9.52 4.01
CA PHE A 209 7.12 8.07 4.19
C PHE A 209 8.50 7.42 4.16
N LYS A 210 9.39 7.89 3.28
CA LYS A 210 10.77 7.41 3.22
C LYS A 210 11.50 7.72 4.53
N LYS A 211 11.40 8.95 5.03
CA LYS A 211 12.05 9.38 6.27
C LYS A 211 11.50 8.62 7.47
N ALA A 212 10.18 8.51 7.60
CA ALA A 212 9.55 7.72 8.66
C ALA A 212 9.98 6.25 8.62
N SER A 213 10.07 5.65 7.42
CA SER A 213 10.57 4.28 7.27
C SER A 213 12.03 4.11 7.69
N GLU A 214 12.88 5.08 7.37
CA GLU A 214 14.30 5.07 7.77
C GLU A 214 14.46 5.20 9.29
N GLU A 215 13.63 6.04 9.93
CA GLU A 215 13.57 6.16 11.40
C GLU A 215 13.07 4.88 12.09
N MET A 216 12.26 4.07 11.40
CA MET A 216 11.87 2.73 11.84
C MET A 216 12.94 1.65 11.54
N GLY A 217 14.13 2.02 11.03
CA GLY A 217 15.20 1.09 10.65
C GLY A 217 15.00 0.37 9.31
N ARG A 218 14.00 0.74 8.52
CA ARG A 218 13.67 0.08 7.24
C ARG A 218 14.39 0.74 6.06
N TYR A 219 15.68 0.51 5.93
CA TYR A 219 16.47 1.12 4.82
C TYR A 219 16.25 0.45 3.46
N LYS A 220 16.11 -0.88 3.43
CA LYS A 220 15.95 -1.68 2.21
C LYS A 220 14.48 -1.92 1.83
N ASN A 221 13.60 -2.09 2.83
CA ASN A 221 12.17 -2.39 2.63
C ASN A 221 11.28 -1.26 3.16
N LYS A 222 11.42 -0.08 2.53
CA LYS A 222 10.75 1.15 2.95
C LYS A 222 9.24 1.07 2.78
N ILE A 223 8.50 1.48 3.79
CA ILE A 223 7.05 1.61 3.72
C ILE A 223 6.73 2.78 2.80
N THR A 224 5.79 2.56 1.89
CA THR A 224 5.34 3.59 0.94
C THR A 224 3.86 3.88 1.15
N ALA A 225 3.39 5.06 0.72
CA ALA A 225 1.98 5.40 0.77
C ALA A 225 1.09 4.33 0.08
N HIS A 226 1.58 3.69 -0.99
CA HIS A 226 0.81 2.64 -1.65
C HIS A 226 0.58 1.39 -0.77
N TRP A 227 1.46 1.12 0.19
CA TRP A 227 1.27 0.03 1.14
C TRP A 227 0.07 0.25 2.05
N MET A 228 -0.35 1.50 2.31
CA MET A 228 -1.56 1.79 3.10
C MET A 228 -2.82 1.24 2.42
N ARG A 229 -2.90 1.36 1.10
CA ARG A 229 -3.98 0.74 0.31
C ARG A 229 -3.95 -0.79 0.39
N HIS A 230 -2.77 -1.39 0.35
CA HIS A 230 -2.65 -2.84 0.53
C HIS A 230 -3.02 -3.26 1.95
N THR A 231 -2.63 -2.48 2.94
CA THR A 231 -2.92 -2.67 4.35
C THR A 231 -4.43 -2.61 4.62
N PHE A 232 -5.14 -1.62 4.08
CA PHE A 232 -6.61 -1.56 4.11
C PHE A 232 -7.26 -2.83 3.55
N ALA A 233 -6.81 -3.27 2.38
CA ALA A 233 -7.35 -4.45 1.71
C ALA A 233 -7.16 -5.71 2.56
N THR A 234 -5.94 -5.89 3.08
CA THR A 234 -5.54 -7.02 3.91
C THR A 234 -6.30 -7.03 5.24
N TRP A 235 -6.37 -5.90 5.95
CA TRP A 235 -7.11 -5.81 7.21
C TRP A 235 -8.61 -6.00 7.01
N THR A 236 -9.19 -5.47 5.93
CA THR A 236 -10.59 -5.70 5.59
C THR A 236 -10.89 -7.20 5.43
N LEU A 237 -9.98 -7.96 4.81
CA LEU A 237 -10.13 -9.41 4.68
C LEU A 237 -10.04 -10.13 6.02
N ILE A 238 -9.06 -9.77 6.85
CA ILE A 238 -8.86 -10.34 8.19
C ILE A 238 -10.08 -10.05 9.07
N ASP A 239 -10.45 -8.77 9.22
CA ASP A 239 -11.59 -8.37 10.05
C ASP A 239 -12.91 -9.00 9.57
N TYR A 240 -13.10 -9.15 8.25
CA TYR A 240 -14.28 -9.83 7.71
C TYR A 240 -14.25 -11.35 7.94
N SER A 241 -13.10 -11.98 7.77
CA SER A 241 -12.87 -13.40 8.03
C SER A 241 -13.19 -13.73 9.50
N ASP A 242 -12.62 -12.96 10.44
CA ASP A 242 -12.82 -13.13 11.88
C ASP A 242 -14.29 -12.92 12.26
N LYS A 243 -14.90 -11.84 11.77
CA LYS A 243 -16.30 -11.51 12.09
C LYS A 243 -17.29 -12.56 11.59
N ASN A 244 -17.03 -13.19 10.44
CA ASN A 244 -17.94 -14.16 9.83
C ASN A 244 -17.49 -15.61 10.03
N LYS A 245 -16.39 -15.84 10.77
CA LYS A 245 -15.76 -17.16 10.96
C LYS A 245 -15.50 -17.89 9.64
N ILE A 246 -15.11 -17.14 8.60
CA ILE A 246 -14.75 -17.70 7.29
C ILE A 246 -13.24 -17.90 7.30
N PRO A 247 -12.73 -19.13 7.14
CA PRO A 247 -11.29 -19.33 7.21
C PRO A 247 -10.59 -18.70 5.98
N LEU A 248 -9.44 -18.08 6.19
CA LEU A 248 -8.63 -17.45 5.13
C LEU A 248 -7.89 -18.48 4.24
N ASN A 249 -7.98 -19.77 4.56
CA ASN A 249 -7.26 -20.82 3.87
C ASN A 249 -7.72 -20.93 2.41
N SER A 250 -6.82 -20.61 1.48
CA SER A 250 -7.04 -20.94 0.08
C SER A 250 -6.94 -22.46 -0.06
N THR A 251 -8.05 -23.16 -0.21
CA THR A 251 -8.05 -24.56 -0.64
C THR A 251 -7.67 -24.63 -2.11
N GLY A 252 -6.44 -24.23 -2.46
CA GLY A 252 -5.68 -24.41 -3.71
C GLY A 252 -6.30 -24.07 -5.07
N VAL A 253 -7.62 -23.91 -5.17
CA VAL A 253 -8.39 -24.08 -6.41
C VAL A 253 -9.46 -22.99 -6.57
N SER A 254 -9.96 -22.37 -5.51
CA SER A 254 -10.92 -21.25 -5.62
C SER A 254 -10.87 -20.31 -4.42
N ILE A 255 -11.11 -19.03 -4.67
CA ILE A 255 -11.26 -17.99 -3.64
C ILE A 255 -12.71 -18.02 -3.15
N ASP A 256 -12.94 -17.90 -1.83
CA ASP A 256 -14.30 -17.70 -1.31
C ASP A 256 -14.92 -16.45 -1.96
N ILE A 257 -16.05 -16.65 -2.64
CA ILE A 257 -16.75 -15.64 -3.43
C ILE A 257 -17.10 -14.42 -2.55
N ARG A 258 -17.35 -14.60 -1.25
CA ARG A 258 -17.68 -13.52 -0.31
C ARG A 258 -16.48 -12.60 -0.10
N LEU A 259 -15.28 -13.17 0.09
CA LEU A 259 -14.03 -12.40 0.24
C LEU A 259 -13.72 -11.62 -1.04
N LYS A 260 -13.90 -12.26 -2.20
CA LYS A 260 -13.77 -11.60 -3.51
C LYS A 260 -14.73 -10.42 -3.66
N ASN A 261 -16.02 -10.62 -3.40
CA ASN A 261 -17.04 -9.61 -3.59
C ASN A 261 -16.81 -8.37 -2.71
N ILE A 262 -16.30 -8.55 -1.50
CA ILE A 262 -16.01 -7.44 -0.58
C ILE A 262 -14.86 -6.58 -1.07
N LEU A 263 -13.75 -7.19 -1.50
CA LEU A 263 -12.63 -6.45 -2.05
C LEU A 263 -12.98 -5.76 -3.36
N MET A 264 -13.75 -6.44 -4.22
CA MET A 264 -14.25 -5.84 -5.46
C MET A 264 -15.07 -4.59 -5.18
N ARG A 265 -16.00 -4.66 -4.21
CA ARG A 265 -16.84 -3.52 -3.81
C ARG A 265 -16.02 -2.37 -3.21
N LYS A 266 -15.02 -2.66 -2.37
CA LYS A 266 -14.26 -1.63 -1.63
C LYS A 266 -13.10 -1.00 -2.41
N LEU A 267 -12.45 -1.72 -3.31
CA LEU A 267 -11.25 -1.24 -4.01
C LEU A 267 -11.46 -0.97 -5.50
N GLY A 268 -12.61 -1.35 -6.07
CA GLY A 268 -12.90 -1.25 -7.50
C GLY A 268 -11.99 -2.12 -8.38
N HIS A 269 -11.29 -3.10 -7.79
CA HIS A 269 -10.38 -3.99 -8.51
C HIS A 269 -11.11 -5.24 -8.99
N ALA A 270 -10.99 -5.54 -10.28
CA ALA A 270 -11.83 -6.53 -10.99
C ALA A 270 -11.08 -7.82 -11.40
N SER A 271 -10.00 -8.23 -10.72
CA SER A 271 -9.32 -9.49 -11.04
C SER A 271 -9.19 -10.44 -9.87
N GLU A 272 -9.49 -11.71 -10.12
CA GLU A 272 -9.33 -12.82 -9.17
C GLU A 272 -7.88 -12.96 -8.74
N SER A 273 -6.92 -12.75 -9.66
CA SER A 273 -5.49 -12.78 -9.35
C SER A 273 -5.08 -11.74 -8.31
N SER A 274 -5.57 -10.50 -8.40
CA SER A 274 -5.29 -9.46 -7.41
C SER A 274 -5.88 -9.78 -6.04
N THR A 275 -7.07 -10.38 -6.03
CA THR A 275 -7.75 -10.82 -4.80
C THR A 275 -6.97 -11.95 -4.13
N MET A 276 -6.45 -12.91 -4.91
CA MET A 276 -5.61 -14.00 -4.39
C MET A 276 -4.37 -13.47 -3.68
N LYS A 277 -3.70 -12.46 -4.26
CA LYS A 277 -2.53 -11.85 -3.62
C LYS A 277 -2.85 -11.22 -2.27
N TYR A 278 -4.01 -10.57 -2.14
CA TYR A 278 -4.44 -10.02 -0.85
C TYR A 278 -4.76 -11.10 0.17
N ILE A 279 -5.33 -12.23 -0.24
CA ILE A 279 -5.58 -13.37 0.65
C ILE A 279 -4.26 -13.97 1.10
N ILE A 280 -3.30 -14.19 0.20
CA ILE A 280 -1.96 -14.66 0.57
C ILE A 280 -1.31 -13.69 1.55
N THR A 281 -1.36 -12.38 1.29
CA THR A 281 -0.86 -11.36 2.23
C THR A 281 -1.59 -11.39 3.57
N ALA A 282 -2.90 -11.64 3.60
CA ALA A 282 -3.68 -11.78 4.84
C ALA A 282 -3.29 -13.02 5.62
N ILE A 283 -3.07 -14.16 4.94
CA ILE A 283 -2.55 -15.38 5.55
C ILE A 283 -1.15 -15.13 6.10
N GLU A 284 -0.24 -14.52 5.34
CA GLU A 284 1.10 -14.16 5.79
C GLU A 284 1.05 -13.27 7.04
N LEU A 285 0.12 -12.31 7.10
CA LEU A 285 -0.03 -11.38 8.23
C LEU A 285 -0.83 -11.96 9.41
N SER A 286 -1.56 -13.06 9.23
CA SER A 286 -2.35 -13.73 10.28
C SER A 286 -1.64 -14.95 10.86
N ASN A 287 -0.96 -15.73 10.02
CA ASN A 287 -0.11 -16.85 10.43
C ASN A 287 1.13 -16.37 11.18
N THR A 288 1.46 -15.09 11.07
CA THR A 288 2.33 -14.40 12.01
C THR A 288 1.69 -14.23 13.41
N GLY A 289 0.86 -15.16 13.88
CA GLY A 289 0.21 -15.17 15.20
C GLY A 289 1.18 -15.14 16.41
N THR A 290 2.48 -15.04 16.16
CA THR A 290 3.58 -14.83 17.10
C THR A 290 4.52 -13.67 16.70
N HIS A 291 4.31 -13.02 15.56
CA HIS A 291 5.23 -12.01 15.02
C HIS A 291 4.59 -10.61 14.97
N ASN A 292 4.91 -9.81 15.99
CA ASN A 292 4.57 -8.39 16.07
C ASN A 292 5.54 -7.49 15.26
N GLY A 293 5.92 -7.92 14.05
CA GLY A 293 6.82 -7.17 13.17
C GLY A 293 7.31 -7.99 11.97
N THR A 294 7.84 -7.29 10.96
CA THR A 294 8.57 -7.91 9.84
C THR A 294 9.74 -8.74 10.35
N ILE A 295 9.89 -9.97 9.84
CA ILE A 295 11.06 -10.82 10.10
C ILE A 295 12.34 -10.05 9.76
N ILE A 296 13.18 -9.80 10.76
CA ILE A 296 14.46 -9.11 10.59
C ILE A 296 15.55 -10.18 10.45
N PRO A 297 16.44 -10.11 9.44
CA PRO A 297 17.62 -10.97 9.38
C PRO A 297 18.48 -10.76 10.63
N LEU A 298 19.07 -11.83 11.19
CA LEU A 298 19.85 -11.80 12.42
C LEU A 298 20.93 -10.72 12.37
N LYS A 299 21.58 -10.57 11.22
CA LYS A 299 22.59 -9.53 11.00
C LYS A 299 22.05 -8.10 11.18
N SER A 300 20.89 -7.80 10.60
CA SER A 300 20.26 -6.48 10.73
C SER A 300 19.69 -6.23 12.13
N PHE A 301 19.29 -7.28 12.85
CA PHE A 301 18.86 -7.18 14.23
C PHE A 301 20.03 -6.88 15.17
N LEU A 302 21.16 -7.56 15.01
CA LEU A 302 22.39 -7.33 15.79
C LEU A 302 22.98 -5.93 15.56
N GLU A 303 22.84 -5.38 14.36
CA GLU A 303 23.31 -4.03 14.01
C GLU A 303 22.44 -2.90 14.61
N SER A 304 21.17 -3.17 14.95
CA SER A 304 20.22 -2.15 15.38
C SER A 304 19.92 -2.20 16.89
N LYS A 305 20.65 -1.38 17.66
CA LYS A 305 20.42 -1.22 19.11
C LYS A 305 18.99 -0.76 19.45
N ILE A 306 18.36 0.02 18.57
CA ILE A 306 17.01 0.55 18.78
C ILE A 306 15.98 -0.59 18.71
N VAL A 307 16.10 -1.48 17.72
CA VAL A 307 15.21 -2.63 17.57
C VAL A 307 15.41 -3.62 18.72
N GLN A 308 16.64 -3.81 19.18
CA GLN A 308 16.94 -4.62 20.37
C GLN A 308 16.29 -4.03 21.63
N ASN A 309 16.33 -2.71 21.81
CA ASN A 309 15.70 -2.05 22.96
C ASN A 309 14.17 -2.18 22.93
N ILE A 310 13.52 -1.97 21.78
CA ILE A 310 12.06 -2.17 21.64
C ILE A 310 11.67 -3.63 21.92
N THR A 311 12.50 -4.58 21.47
CA THR A 311 12.26 -6.01 21.72
C THR A 311 12.45 -6.35 23.19
N ARG A 312 13.42 -5.70 23.86
CA ARG A 312 13.65 -5.83 25.30
C ARG A 312 12.51 -5.25 26.12
N GLU A 313 12.03 -4.04 25.80
CA GLU A 313 10.88 -3.41 26.47
C GLU A 313 9.63 -4.30 26.44
N LYS A 314 9.35 -4.94 25.29
CA LYS A 314 8.25 -5.92 25.18
C LYS A 314 8.47 -7.20 25.99
N ALA A 315 9.72 -7.60 26.18
CA ALA A 315 10.03 -8.83 26.90
C ALA A 315 10.01 -8.62 28.41
N ILE A 316 10.29 -7.40 28.89
CA ILE A 316 10.18 -7.01 30.30
C ILE A 316 8.72 -7.08 30.78
N GLU A 317 7.73 -6.92 29.88
CA GLU A 317 6.32 -7.18 30.20
C GLU A 317 6.01 -8.67 30.43
N GLU A 318 6.86 -9.59 29.98
CA GLU A 318 6.63 -11.04 30.01
C GLU A 318 7.65 -11.84 30.88
N PHE A 319 8.83 -11.30 31.22
CA PHE A 319 9.93 -12.04 31.88
C PHE A 319 10.79 -11.18 32.84
N ASP A 320 11.34 -11.81 33.89
CA ASP A 320 12.29 -11.21 34.86
C ASP A 320 13.68 -10.92 34.25
N GLU A 321 14.26 -9.76 34.60
CA GLU A 321 15.40 -9.13 33.92
C GLU A 321 16.75 -9.86 34.01
N GLU A 322 17.00 -10.69 35.03
CA GLU A 322 18.37 -11.11 35.38
C GLU A 322 19.03 -12.11 34.41
N LEU A 323 18.26 -12.78 33.54
CA LEU A 323 18.77 -13.78 32.58
C LEU A 323 18.30 -13.57 31.14
N PHE A 324 17.81 -12.36 30.81
CA PHE A 324 17.12 -12.12 29.54
C PHE A 324 18.06 -11.93 28.34
N ASP A 325 18.10 -12.94 27.46
CA ASP A 325 18.76 -12.88 26.15
C ASP A 325 17.77 -12.40 25.06
N VAL A 326 17.92 -11.13 24.67
CA VAL A 326 17.10 -10.45 23.65
C VAL A 326 17.12 -11.19 22.31
N VAL A 327 18.25 -11.81 21.94
CA VAL A 327 18.41 -12.50 20.66
C VAL A 327 17.70 -13.85 20.68
N LYS A 328 17.90 -14.65 21.74
CA LYS A 328 17.16 -15.91 21.90
C LYS A 328 15.66 -15.68 21.99
N TYR A 329 15.24 -14.64 22.71
CA TYR A 329 13.83 -14.24 22.77
C TYR A 329 13.31 -13.87 21.38
N ALA A 330 14.02 -13.01 20.66
CA ALA A 330 13.64 -12.58 19.33
C ALA A 330 13.57 -13.74 18.31
N ILE A 331 14.46 -14.74 18.42
CA ILE A 331 14.43 -15.95 17.59
C ILE A 331 13.27 -16.87 18.01
N SER A 332 13.05 -17.09 19.31
CA SER A 332 11.97 -17.95 19.83
C SER A 332 10.57 -17.43 19.51
N LYS A 333 10.41 -16.10 19.47
CA LYS A 333 9.18 -15.42 19.04
C LYS A 333 9.15 -15.16 17.53
N GLY A 334 10.19 -15.58 16.80
CA GLY A 334 10.31 -15.45 15.35
C GLY A 334 10.43 -14.01 14.82
N ILE A 335 10.70 -13.04 15.69
CA ILE A 335 11.01 -11.64 15.34
C ILE A 335 12.27 -11.58 14.45
N VAL A 336 13.19 -12.50 14.69
CA VAL A 336 14.47 -12.63 13.98
C VAL A 336 14.57 -14.00 13.33
N VAL A 337 15.04 -14.07 12.09
CA VAL A 337 15.44 -15.31 11.44
C VAL A 337 16.95 -15.40 11.41
N ASP A 338 17.46 -16.53 11.91
CA ASP A 338 18.88 -16.85 11.84
C ASP A 338 19.25 -17.23 10.39
N ASP A 339 19.84 -16.26 9.70
CA ASP A 339 20.34 -16.36 8.33
C ASP A 339 21.84 -16.73 8.27
N SER A 340 22.44 -17.16 9.39
CA SER A 340 23.87 -17.52 9.45
C SER A 340 24.23 -18.84 8.72
N TYR A 341 23.23 -19.59 8.23
CA TYR A 341 23.40 -20.86 7.51
C TYR A 341 22.99 -20.83 6.03
N VAL A 342 22.86 -19.65 5.40
CA VAL A 342 22.59 -19.50 3.95
C VAL A 342 23.77 -18.91 3.19
#